data_AF-A0A7K4REB9-F1
#
_entry.id   AF-A0A7K4REB9-F1
#
_cell.length_a   1.000
_cell.length_b   1.000
_cell.length_c   1.000
_cell.angle_alpha   90.00
_cell.angle_beta   90.00
_cell.angle_gamma   90.00
#
_symmetry.space_group_name_H-M   'P 1'
#
loop_
_entity.id
_entity.type
_entity.pdbx_description
1 polymer ?
#
loop_
_entity_poly.entity_id
_entity_poly.type
_entity_poly.pdbx_seq_one_letter_code
_entity_poly.pdbx_strand_id
1 'polypeptide(L)'
;MGALQPGMPNPALIPENWNILIIDLKDCFFTIALHPNDTKRFAFTLPALNQSSFDIARTQHAIFHQNARGLCQQYNIPLAQARAIVRACPVCSHHNGGLGLGLGV
;
A
#
# COMPACT_ATOMS: atom_id res chain seq x y z
N MET A 1 14.04 11.90 -1.77
CA MET A 1 15.16 11.46 -0.91
C MET A 1 14.55 10.69 0.25
N GLY A 2 14.73 9.37 0.31
CA GLY A 2 14.15 8.52 1.35
C GLY A 2 14.83 8.72 2.72
N ALA A 3 14.25 8.18 3.78
CA ALA A 3 14.86 8.20 5.10
C ALA A 3 16.15 7.36 5.11
N LEU A 4 17.21 7.87 5.74
CA LEU A 4 18.41 7.08 6.05
C LEU A 4 18.03 6.01 7.08
N GLN A 5 18.31 4.74 6.78
CA GLN A 5 18.12 3.67 7.77
C GLN A 5 19.06 3.90 8.95
N PRO A 6 18.55 4.06 10.18
CA PRO A 6 19.38 4.17 11.37
C PRO A 6 20.30 2.95 11.49
N GLY A 7 21.57 3.17 11.80
CA GLY A 7 22.56 2.09 11.99
C GLY A 7 23.32 1.67 10.74
N MET A 8 23.00 2.22 9.56
CA MET A 8 23.82 2.02 8.36
C MET A 8 24.80 3.18 8.11
N PRO A 9 26.02 2.91 7.60
CA PRO A 9 26.97 3.95 7.25
C PRO A 9 26.40 4.79 6.09
N ASN A 10 26.67 6.09 6.11
CA ASN A 10 26.25 6.99 5.05
C ASN A 10 27.00 6.63 3.74
N PRO A 11 26.30 6.31 2.63
CA PRO A 11 26.94 6.00 1.35
C PRO A 11 27.85 7.12 0.82
N ALA A 12 27.59 8.37 1.19
CA ALA A 12 28.43 9.51 0.81
C ALA A 12 29.83 9.49 1.46
N LEU A 13 30.08 8.61 2.44
CA LEU A 13 31.39 8.42 3.05
C LEU A 13 32.26 7.41 2.30
N ILE A 14 31.74 6.74 1.25
CA ILE A 14 32.52 5.81 0.43
C ILE A 14 33.43 6.65 -0.49
N PRO A 15 34.77 6.50 -0.40
CA PRO A 15 35.71 7.20 -1.27
C PRO A 15 35.47 6.93 -2.75
N GLU A 16 35.67 7.95 -3.56
CA GLU A 16 35.65 7.84 -5.02
C GLU A 16 36.79 6.92 -5.50
N ASN A 17 36.55 6.19 -6.60
CA ASN A 17 37.51 5.29 -7.24
C ASN A 17 37.97 4.07 -6.42
N TRP A 18 37.24 3.68 -5.37
CA TRP A 18 37.49 2.40 -4.71
C TRP A 18 36.86 1.24 -5.50
N ASN A 19 37.57 0.12 -5.60
CA ASN A 19 36.98 -1.16 -6.02
C ASN A 19 35.92 -1.64 -5.01
N ILE A 20 34.65 -1.60 -5.40
CA ILE A 20 33.51 -2.01 -4.58
C ILE A 20 33.08 -3.43 -4.95
N LEU A 21 32.90 -4.30 -3.95
CA LEU A 21 32.23 -5.59 -4.08
C LEU A 21 30.84 -5.50 -3.45
N ILE A 22 29.82 -5.85 -4.23
CA ILE A 22 28.44 -5.92 -3.76
C ILE A 22 28.05 -7.39 -3.62
N ILE A 23 27.67 -7.78 -2.41
CA ILE A 23 27.21 -9.14 -2.09
C ILE A 23 25.74 -9.06 -1.71
N ASP A 24 24.88 -9.76 -2.46
CA ASP A 24 23.48 -9.93 -2.09
C ASP A 24 23.33 -11.15 -1.18
N LEU A 25 22.87 -10.92 0.05
CA LEU A 25 22.54 -11.99 0.99
C LEU A 25 21.11 -12.47 0.73
N LYS A 26 20.95 -13.17 -0.38
CA LYS A 26 19.66 -13.68 -0.81
C LYS A 26 19.02 -14.53 0.30
N ASP A 27 17.71 -14.36 0.49
CA ASP A 27 16.91 -15.18 1.39
C ASP A 27 17.30 -15.08 2.89
N CYS A 28 18.14 -14.11 3.28
CA CYS A 28 18.58 -13.93 4.68
C CYS A 28 17.44 -13.64 5.66
N PHE A 29 16.35 -13.01 5.20
CA PHE A 29 15.20 -12.73 6.05
C PHE A 29 14.40 -14.00 6.42
N PHE A 30 14.59 -15.14 5.73
CA PHE A 30 13.92 -16.39 6.10
C PHE A 30 14.58 -17.09 7.30
N THR A 31 15.84 -16.77 7.62
CA THR A 31 16.55 -17.34 8.78
C THR A 31 16.45 -16.48 10.03
N ILE A 32 16.03 -15.21 9.89
CA ILE A 32 15.84 -14.28 10.99
C ILE A 32 14.38 -14.34 11.44
N ALA A 33 14.13 -14.81 12.67
CA ALA A 33 12.78 -14.91 13.20
C ALA A 33 12.13 -13.52 13.41
N LEU A 34 10.92 -13.34 12.90
CA LEU A 34 10.12 -12.14 13.15
C LEU A 34 9.59 -12.15 14.60
N HIS A 35 9.62 -11.00 15.25
CA HIS A 35 9.09 -10.86 16.60
C HIS A 35 7.56 -11.10 16.63
N PRO A 36 7.00 -11.87 17.58
CA PRO A 36 5.60 -12.30 17.56
C PRO A 36 4.59 -11.15 17.46
N ASN A 37 4.87 -10.02 18.10
CA ASN A 37 3.98 -8.86 18.11
C ASN A 37 3.93 -8.11 16.76
N ASP A 38 4.93 -8.30 15.90
CA ASP A 38 5.03 -7.62 14.61
C ASP A 38 4.45 -8.45 13.45
N THR A 39 4.18 -9.74 13.66
CA THR A 39 3.61 -10.67 12.66
C THR A 39 2.44 -10.09 11.86
N LYS A 40 1.51 -9.41 12.53
CA LYS A 40 0.34 -8.79 11.89
C LYS A 40 0.69 -7.62 10.95
N ARG A 41 1.78 -6.90 11.21
CA ARG A 41 2.23 -5.74 10.40
C ARG A 41 2.90 -6.16 9.10
N PHE A 42 3.44 -7.38 9.06
CA PHE A 42 4.09 -7.97 7.89
C PHE A 42 3.15 -8.86 7.06
N ALA A 43 1.87 -8.95 7.42
CA ALA A 43 0.88 -9.65 6.62
C ALA A 43 0.62 -8.90 5.30
N PHE A 44 0.59 -9.61 4.18
CA PHE A 44 0.25 -9.08 2.87
C PHE A 44 -0.88 -9.88 2.24
N THR A 45 -1.62 -9.25 1.32
CA THR A 45 -2.71 -9.90 0.58
C THR A 45 -2.15 -10.53 -0.69
N LEU A 46 -2.49 -11.79 -0.95
CA LEU A 46 -2.20 -12.45 -2.23
C LEU A 46 -3.31 -12.14 -3.25
N PRO A 47 -2.98 -11.71 -4.48
CA PRO A 47 -3.98 -11.52 -5.51
C PRO A 47 -4.55 -12.87 -5.97
N ALA A 48 -5.88 -12.95 -6.09
CA ALA A 48 -6.54 -14.11 -6.69
C ALA A 48 -6.50 -14.04 -8.23
N LEU A 49 -6.29 -15.19 -8.89
CA LEU A 49 -6.04 -15.26 -10.35
C LEU A 49 -7.13 -14.62 -11.22
N ASN A 50 -8.40 -14.63 -10.78
CA ASN A 50 -9.54 -14.23 -11.61
C ASN A 50 -10.49 -13.24 -10.90
N GLN A 51 -9.97 -12.41 -9.99
CA GLN A 51 -10.82 -11.44 -9.30
C GLN A 51 -11.14 -10.24 -10.21
N SER A 52 -12.41 -9.85 -10.27
CA SER A 52 -12.81 -8.70 -11.08
C SER A 52 -12.21 -7.40 -10.49
N SER A 53 -11.93 -6.42 -11.35
CA SER A 53 -11.43 -5.10 -10.91
C SER A 53 -12.38 -4.43 -9.91
N PHE A 54 -13.69 -4.69 -10.05
CA PHE A 54 -14.71 -4.23 -9.11
C PHE A 54 -14.58 -4.86 -7.73
N ASP A 55 -14.35 -6.17 -7.65
CA ASP A 55 -14.21 -6.89 -6.37
C ASP A 55 -12.93 -6.48 -5.64
N ILE A 56 -11.84 -6.29 -6.38
CA ILE A 56 -10.58 -5.76 -5.85
C ILE A 56 -10.82 -4.35 -5.29
N ALA A 57 -11.45 -3.46 -6.08
CA ALA A 57 -11.76 -2.09 -5.65
C ALA A 57 -12.64 -2.07 -4.39
N ARG A 58 -13.63 -2.95 -4.29
CA ARG A 58 -14.50 -3.08 -3.11
C ARG A 58 -13.73 -3.52 -1.88
N THR A 59 -12.89 -4.55 -2.01
CA THR A 59 -12.08 -5.07 -0.90
C THR A 59 -11.09 -4.02 -0.40
N GLN A 60 -10.47 -3.28 -1.33
CA GLN A 60 -9.51 -2.23 -1.02
C GLN A 60 -10.18 -1.00 -0.39
N HIS A 61 -11.38 -0.63 -0.85
CA HIS A 61 -12.17 0.40 -0.19
C HIS A 61 -12.57 0.03 1.24
N ALA A 62 -12.83 -1.26 1.53
CA ALA A 62 -13.17 -1.70 2.89
C ALA A 62 -12.00 -1.54 3.88
N ILE A 63 -10.76 -1.52 3.39
CA ILE A 63 -9.54 -1.37 4.21
C ILE A 63 -9.15 0.10 4.33
N PHE A 64 -9.16 0.82 3.21
CA PHE A 64 -8.56 2.16 3.11
C PHE A 64 -9.57 3.30 2.96
N HIS A 65 -10.87 3.00 2.84
CA HIS A 65 -11.95 3.98 2.69
C HIS A 65 -11.71 5.03 1.59
N GLN A 66 -11.05 4.63 0.50
CA GLN A 66 -10.71 5.52 -0.61
C GLN A 66 -11.95 6.15 -1.27
N ASN A 67 -11.83 7.39 -1.74
CA ASN A 67 -12.93 8.07 -2.42
C ASN A 67 -13.22 7.45 -3.81
N ALA A 68 -14.42 7.72 -4.34
CA ALA A 68 -14.88 7.13 -5.61
C ALA A 68 -14.01 7.50 -6.83
N ARG A 69 -13.36 8.68 -6.82
CA ARG A 69 -12.46 9.07 -7.92
C ARG A 69 -11.17 8.26 -7.88
N GLY A 70 -10.60 8.04 -6.69
CA GLY A 70 -9.42 7.20 -6.49
C GLY A 70 -9.67 5.76 -6.96
N LEU A 71 -10.80 5.17 -6.57
CA LEU A 71 -11.17 3.83 -7.02
C LEU A 71 -11.35 3.73 -8.54
N CYS A 72 -11.99 4.72 -9.16
CA CYS A 72 -12.19 4.78 -10.61
C CYS A 72 -10.84 4.81 -11.36
N GLN A 73 -9.91 5.66 -10.91
CA GLN A 73 -8.59 5.79 -11.52
C GLN A 73 -7.71 4.55 -11.29
N GLN A 74 -7.67 4.03 -10.05
CA GLN A 74 -6.77 2.96 -9.66
C GLN A 74 -7.18 1.59 -10.23
N TYR A 75 -8.48 1.31 -10.31
CA TYR A 75 -8.99 0.00 -10.75
C TYR A 75 -9.64 0.03 -12.13
N ASN A 76 -9.57 1.18 -12.83
CA ASN A 76 -10.19 1.40 -14.14
C ASN A 76 -11.66 0.94 -14.20
N ILE A 77 -12.42 1.24 -13.14
CA ILE A 77 -13.86 0.94 -13.05
C ILE A 77 -14.68 2.19 -13.35
N PRO A 78 -15.90 2.08 -13.94
CA PRO A 78 -16.78 3.21 -14.15
C PRO A 78 -17.08 3.96 -12.84
N LEU A 79 -17.17 5.29 -12.91
CA LEU A 79 -17.46 6.12 -11.74
C LEU A 79 -18.79 5.73 -11.06
N ALA A 80 -19.76 5.22 -11.82
CA ALA A 80 -21.01 4.69 -11.27
C ALA A 80 -20.78 3.49 -10.34
N GLN A 81 -19.91 2.56 -10.74
CA GLN A 81 -19.52 1.41 -9.93
C GLN A 81 -18.70 1.83 -8.70
N ALA A 82 -17.75 2.75 -8.88
CA ALA A 82 -16.98 3.28 -7.75
C ALA A 82 -17.87 3.99 -6.71
N ARG A 83 -18.88 4.76 -7.14
CA ARG A 83 -19.87 5.37 -6.25
C ARG A 83 -20.74 4.33 -5.54
N ALA A 84 -21.09 3.23 -6.21
CA ALA A 84 -21.83 2.14 -5.59
C ALA A 84 -21.03 1.50 -4.44
N ILE A 85 -19.72 1.30 -4.61
CA ILE A 85 -18.82 0.80 -3.57
C ILE A 85 -18.84 1.72 -2.34
N VAL A 86 -18.63 3.03 -2.52
CA VAL A 86 -18.61 3.98 -1.40
C VAL A 86 -19.98 4.11 -0.73
N ARG A 87 -21.07 4.05 -1.50
CA ARG A 87 -22.45 4.08 -0.96
C ARG A 87 -22.81 2.84 -0.15
N ALA A 88 -22.28 1.67 -0.53
CA ALA A 88 -22.50 0.42 0.19
C ALA A 88 -21.65 0.32 1.48
N CYS A 89 -20.68 1.22 1.67
CA CYS A 89 -19.80 1.20 2.83
C CYS A 89 -20.53 1.77 4.08
N PRO A 90 -20.64 1.03 5.19
CA PRO A 90 -21.32 1.51 6.39
C PRO A 90 -20.62 2.72 7.02
N VAL A 91 -19.31 2.86 6.83
CA VAL A 91 -18.53 4.00 7.30
C VAL A 91 -18.72 5.20 6.38
N CYS A 92 -18.58 5.03 5.07
CA CYS A 92 -18.56 6.17 4.13
C CYS A 92 -19.95 6.61 3.63
N SER A 93 -20.97 5.78 3.78
CA SER A 93 -22.34 6.06 3.30
C SER A 93 -22.94 7.33 3.92
N HIS A 94 -22.72 7.54 5.21
CA HIS A 94 -23.24 8.69 5.95
C HIS A 94 -22.46 10.00 5.74
N HIS A 95 -21.26 9.93 5.16
CA HIS A 95 -20.39 11.10 4.93
C HIS A 95 -20.54 11.68 3.51
N ASN A 96 -21.28 11.01 2.61
CA ASN A 96 -21.52 11.46 1.24
C ASN A 96 -22.62 12.54 1.12
N GLY A 97 -22.93 13.24 2.22
CA GLY A 97 -23.71 14.47 2.23
C GLY A 97 -22.89 15.67 1.75
N GLY A 98 -22.43 15.66 0.50
CA GLY A 98 -22.24 16.91 -0.26
C GLY A 98 -21.11 17.87 0.10
N LEU A 99 -20.03 17.48 0.79
CA LEU A 99 -18.84 18.34 0.94
C LEU A 99 -17.58 17.64 0.47
N GLY A 100 -17.17 17.97 -0.76
CA GLY A 100 -15.91 17.59 -1.36
C GLY A 100 -14.72 18.25 -0.68
N LEU A 101 -14.43 17.86 0.57
CA LEU A 101 -13.18 18.20 1.22
C LEU A 101 -12.17 17.11 0.90
N GLY A 102 -11.42 17.35 -0.17
CA GLY A 102 -10.23 16.59 -0.54
C GLY A 102 -9.14 16.74 0.51
N LEU A 103 -9.29 16.06 1.63
CA LEU A 103 -8.22 15.85 2.59
C LEU A 103 -7.80 14.39 2.47
N GLY A 104 -6.96 14.14 1.46
CA GLY A 104 -5.99 13.08 1.55
C GLY A 104 -4.95 13.50 2.57
N VAL A 105 -4.82 12.71 3.62
CA VAL A 105 -3.56 12.44 4.32
C VAL A 105 -3.43 10.94 4.44
#